data_AF-A0A7I9W3S3-F1
#
_entry.id   AF-A0A7I9W3S3-F1
#
_cell.length_a   1.000
_cell.length_b   1.000
_cell.length_c   1.000
_cell.angle_alpha   90.00
_cell.angle_beta   90.00
_cell.angle_gamma   90.00
#
_symmetry.space_group_name_H-M   'P 1'
#
loop_
_entity.id
_entity.type
_entity.pdbx_description
1 polymer ?
#
loop_
_entity_poly.entity_id
_entity_poly.type
_entity_poly.pdbx_seq_one_letter_code
_entity_poly.pdbx_strand_id
1 'polypeptide(L)'
;MLVVDEAHLLDNQQLEAIRLLTNHDMDSGSPFAVILIGQPSLRHRLRLGVLAALDQRIAVRYAIAGMSGADTADYIRHHCKIAGRADTLFSEDAIGLIHNASAVTPARSTTWHCMR
;
A
#
# COMPACT_ATOMS: atom_id res chain seq x y z
N MET A 1 4.69 16.33 4.71
CA MET A 1 4.10 15.02 4.34
C MET A 1 4.77 13.94 5.17
N LEU A 2 3.99 13.11 5.87
CA LEU A 2 4.46 11.97 6.65
C LEU A 2 4.02 10.68 5.94
N VAL A 3 4.95 9.76 5.69
CA VAL A 3 4.64 8.44 5.13
C VAL A 3 5.03 7.39 6.16
N VAL A 4 4.07 6.56 6.54
CA VAL A 4 4.27 5.47 7.48
C VAL A 4 4.13 4.16 6.72
N ASP A 5 5.27 3.53 6.46
CA ASP A 5 5.31 2.17 5.91
C ASP A 5 5.08 1.13 7.00
N GLU A 6 4.50 0.00 6.60
CA GLU A 6 4.11 -1.10 7.47
C GLU A 6 3.27 -0.65 8.70
N ALA A 7 2.37 0.32 8.51
CA ALA A 7 1.51 0.90 9.54
C ALA A 7 0.57 -0.12 10.22
N HIS A 8 0.43 -1.31 9.65
CA HIS A 8 -0.25 -2.45 10.28
C HIS A 8 0.47 -2.93 11.56
N LEU A 9 1.76 -2.64 11.72
CA LEU A 9 2.55 -2.94 12.92
C LEU A 9 2.32 -1.95 14.06
N LEU A 10 1.76 -0.76 13.78
CA LEU A 10 1.46 0.21 14.81
C LEU A 10 0.35 -0.29 15.74
N ASP A 11 0.46 0.02 17.02
CA ASP A 11 -0.62 -0.20 17.98
C ASP A 11 -1.67 0.93 17.93
N ASN A 12 -2.74 0.79 18.71
CA ASN A 12 -3.81 1.77 18.74
C ASN A 12 -3.37 3.12 19.32
N GLN A 13 -2.43 3.13 20.27
CA GLN A 13 -1.95 4.36 20.89
C GLN A 13 -1.08 5.17 19.91
N GLN A 14 -0.25 4.48 19.13
CA GLN A 14 0.57 5.08 18.08
C GLN A 14 -0.30 5.64 16.94
N LEU A 15 -1.36 4.91 16.53
CA LEU A 15 -2.33 5.40 15.55
C LEU A 15 -3.10 6.62 16.07
N GLU A 16 -3.44 6.65 17.36
CA GLU A 16 -4.07 7.81 17.97
C GLU A 16 -3.14 9.02 18.04
N ALA A 17 -1.83 8.83 18.26
CA ALA A 17 -0.86 9.91 18.15
C ALA A 17 -0.84 10.53 16.74
N ILE A 18 -0.98 9.71 15.69
CA ILE A 18 -1.13 10.20 14.31
C ILE A 18 -2.41 11.02 14.14
N ARG A 19 -3.52 10.60 14.78
CA ARG A 19 -4.76 11.39 14.80
C ARG A 19 -4.54 12.77 15.41
N LEU A 20 -3.79 12.85 16.52
CA LEU A 20 -3.49 14.11 17.19
C LEU A 20 -2.58 15.01 16.33
N LEU A 21 -1.59 14.44 15.64
CA LEU A 21 -0.70 15.18 14.73
C LEU A 21 -1.45 15.79 13.53
N THR A 22 -2.55 15.18 13.10
CA THR A 22 -3.42 15.72 12.05
C THR A 22 -4.50 16.66 12.60
N ASN A 23 -4.64 16.76 13.93
CA ASN A 23 -5.64 17.59 14.60
C ASN A 23 -5.02 18.92 15.03
N HIS A 24 -4.85 19.86 14.11
CA HIS A 24 -4.42 21.21 14.42
C HIS A 24 -5.54 22.22 14.12
N ASP A 25 -6.19 22.69 15.18
CA ASP A 25 -6.94 23.94 15.16
C ASP A 25 -6.15 25.00 15.94
N MET A 26 -6.23 26.24 15.43
CA MET A 26 -5.66 27.52 15.90
C MET A 26 -4.37 28.03 15.20
N ASP A 27 -4.64 28.95 14.25
CA ASP A 27 -3.88 30.11 13.75
C ASP A 27 -2.62 29.95 12.89
N SER A 28 -2.21 28.74 12.52
CA SER A 28 -1.33 28.60 11.36
C SER A 28 -1.58 27.26 10.68
N GLY A 29 -2.11 27.31 9.45
CA GLY A 29 -2.41 26.10 8.68
C GLY A 29 -1.16 25.24 8.55
N SER A 30 -1.18 24.07 9.19
CA SER A 30 -0.16 23.05 9.01
C SER A 30 -0.65 22.04 7.98
N PRO A 31 -0.07 22.00 6.76
CA PRO A 31 -0.56 21.19 5.65
C PRO A 31 0.12 19.81 5.67
N PHE A 32 -0.04 19.04 6.76
CA PHE A 32 0.64 17.74 6.85
C PHE A 32 -0.26 16.59 6.40
N ALA A 33 -0.18 16.28 5.10
CA ALA A 33 -0.71 15.03 4.57
C ALA A 33 0.01 13.82 5.20
N VAL A 34 -0.77 12.86 5.70
CA VAL A 34 -0.27 11.57 6.21
C VAL A 34 -0.70 10.46 5.26
N ILE A 35 0.26 9.60 4.90
CA ILE A 35 0.01 8.39 4.12
C ILE A 35 0.34 7.19 4.99
N LEU A 36 -0.69 6.38 5.30
CA LEU A 36 -0.51 5.08 5.95
C LEU A 36 -0.48 3.99 4.90
N ILE A 37 0.59 3.21 4.91
CA ILE A 37 0.88 2.11 3.98
C ILE A 37 0.97 0.83 4.81
N GLY A 38 0.31 -0.24 4.36
CA GLY A 38 0.42 -1.53 5.04
C GLY A 38 -0.50 -2.59 4.47
N GLN A 39 -0.60 -3.70 5.20
CA GLN A 39 -1.39 -4.86 4.81
C GLN A 39 -2.91 -4.63 4.95
N PRO A 40 -3.75 -5.46 4.31
CA PRO A 40 -5.21 -5.39 4.44
C PRO A 40 -5.74 -5.43 5.88
N SER A 41 -4.98 -6.02 6.81
CA SER A 41 -5.29 -6.03 8.26
C SER A 41 -5.40 -4.63 8.85
N LEU A 42 -4.59 -3.68 8.40
CA LEU A 42 -4.66 -2.28 8.82
C LEU A 42 -6.03 -1.66 8.49
N ARG A 43 -6.54 -1.93 7.28
CA ARG A 43 -7.85 -1.45 6.85
C ARG A 43 -8.97 -1.97 7.74
N HIS A 44 -8.89 -3.24 8.15
CA HIS A 44 -9.86 -3.81 9.09
C HIS A 44 -9.75 -3.16 10.46
N ARG A 45 -8.54 -2.98 10.97
CA ARG A 45 -8.29 -2.37 12.29
C ARG A 45 -8.75 -0.92 12.37
N LEU A 46 -8.50 -0.11 11.33
CA LEU A 46 -8.94 1.29 11.28
C LEU A 46 -10.47 1.45 11.39
N ARG A 47 -11.24 0.45 10.95
CA ARG A 47 -12.71 0.43 11.05
C ARG A 47 -13.24 0.02 12.42
N LEU A 48 -12.37 -0.40 13.36
CA LEU A 48 -12.79 -0.72 14.71
C LEU A 48 -13.20 0.56 15.45
N GLY A 49 -14.22 0.47 16.31
CA GLY A 49 -14.78 1.62 17.02
C GLY A 49 -13.74 2.43 17.81
N VAL A 50 -12.69 1.78 18.32
CA VAL A 50 -11.58 2.42 19.06
C VAL A 50 -10.77 3.41 18.19
N LEU A 51 -10.78 3.25 16.86
CA LEU A 51 -10.09 4.13 15.91
C LEU A 51 -11.05 4.97 15.06
N ALA A 52 -12.34 5.03 15.39
CA ALA A 52 -13.35 5.73 14.61
C ALA A 52 -13.01 7.21 14.33
N ALA A 53 -12.39 7.89 15.29
CA ALA A 53 -11.99 9.29 15.14
C ALA A 53 -10.84 9.48 14.13
N LEU A 54 -9.92 8.51 14.04
CA LEU A 54 -8.87 8.48 13.01
C LEU A 54 -9.46 8.09 11.65
N ASP A 55 -10.40 7.14 11.64
CA ASP A 55 -11.07 6.64 10.44
C ASP A 55 -11.80 7.75 9.67
N GLN A 56 -12.44 8.67 10.40
CA GLN A 56 -13.13 9.85 9.86
C GLN A 56 -12.19 10.85 9.17
N ARG A 57 -10.89 10.84 9.48
CA ARG A 57 -9.90 11.75 8.88
C ARG A 57 -9.28 11.20 7.58
N ILE A 58 -9.59 9.95 7.25
CA ILE A 58 -9.08 9.33 6.04
C ILE A 58 -9.90 9.82 4.84
N ALA A 59 -9.27 10.64 4.00
CA ALA A 59 -9.86 11.19 2.79
C ALA A 59 -9.87 10.19 1.63
N VAL A 60 -8.82 9.37 1.50
CA VAL A 60 -8.69 8.42 0.38
C VAL A 60 -8.27 7.06 0.91
N ARG A 61 -8.90 6.01 0.38
CA ARG A 61 -8.47 4.62 0.55
C ARG A 61 -8.19 4.00 -0.80
N TYR A 62 -7.04 3.39 -0.95
CA TYR A 62 -6.69 2.70 -2.18
C TYR A 62 -6.02 1.37 -1.86
N ALA A 63 -6.42 0.31 -2.55
CA ALA A 63 -5.75 -0.99 -2.46
C ALA A 63 -5.05 -1.25 -3.78
N ILE A 64 -3.74 -1.48 -3.73
CA ILE A 64 -3.00 -1.91 -4.92
C ILE A 64 -3.41 -3.35 -5.24
N ALA A 65 -3.93 -3.55 -6.45
CA ALA A 65 -4.23 -4.86 -6.99
C ALA A 65 -2.95 -5.56 -7.44
N GLY A 66 -2.95 -6.90 -7.43
CA GLY A 66 -1.90 -7.68 -8.07
C GLY A 66 -1.82 -7.39 -9.57
N MET A 67 -0.65 -7.67 -10.14
CA MET A 67 -0.42 -7.57 -11.58
C MET A 67 -1.27 -8.59 -12.32
N SER A 68 -1.78 -8.27 -13.51
CA SER A 68 -2.38 -9.28 -14.40
C SER A 68 -1.30 -10.19 -15.01
N GLY A 69 -1.70 -11.28 -15.66
CA GLY A 69 -0.76 -12.13 -16.40
C GLY A 69 -0.01 -11.36 -17.49
N ALA A 70 -0.70 -10.45 -18.19
CA ALA A 70 -0.10 -9.58 -19.21
C ALA A 70 0.89 -8.59 -18.59
N ASP A 71 0.51 -7.92 -17.48
CA ASP A 71 1.40 -7.01 -16.75
C ASP A 71 2.65 -7.74 -16.26
N THR A 72 2.48 -8.98 -15.79
CA THR A 72 3.59 -9.82 -15.32
C THR A 72 4.55 -10.14 -16.46
N ALA A 73 4.03 -10.50 -17.63
CA ALA A 73 4.83 -10.77 -18.82
C ALA A 73 5.61 -9.52 -19.28
N ASP A 74 4.94 -8.37 -19.33
CA ASP A 74 5.56 -7.09 -19.70
C ASP A 74 6.61 -6.65 -18.69
N TYR A 75 6.34 -6.83 -17.40
CA TYR A 75 7.29 -6.56 -16.31
C TYR A 75 8.55 -7.40 -16.43
N ILE A 76 8.42 -8.72 -16.65
CA ILE A 76 9.56 -9.62 -16.82
C ILE A 76 10.38 -9.21 -18.05
N ARG A 77 9.73 -8.97 -19.19
CA ARG A 77 10.41 -8.53 -20.42
C ARG A 77 11.13 -7.20 -20.23
N HIS A 78 10.48 -6.24 -19.58
CA HIS A 78 11.06 -4.93 -19.28
C HIS A 78 12.30 -5.06 -18.39
N HIS A 79 12.23 -5.86 -17.33
CA HIS A 79 13.35 -6.09 -16.43
C HIS A 79 14.51 -6.84 -17.11
N CYS A 80 14.23 -7.82 -17.99
CA CYS A 80 15.27 -8.48 -18.79
C CYS A 80 15.99 -7.47 -19.69
N LYS A 81 15.24 -6.58 -20.33
CA LYS A 81 15.80 -5.52 -21.17
C LYS A 81 16.70 -4.57 -20.38
N ILE A 82 16.28 -4.15 -19.18
CA ILE A 82 17.13 -3.33 -18.28
C ILE A 82 18.40 -4.08 -17.88
N ALA A 83 18.32 -5.38 -17.64
CA ALA A 83 19.47 -6.23 -17.35
C ALA A 83 20.40 -6.47 -18.57
N GLY A 84 20.14 -5.82 -19.71
CA GLY A 84 20.96 -5.92 -20.92
C GLY A 84 20.69 -7.17 -21.76
N ARG A 85 19.58 -7.89 -21.50
CA ARG A 85 19.19 -9.09 -22.22
C ARG A 85 17.95 -8.80 -23.06
N ALA A 86 18.12 -8.86 -24.38
CA ALA A 86 17.04 -8.70 -25.35
C ALA A 86 16.50 -10.04 -25.88
N ASP A 87 17.15 -11.14 -25.51
CA ASP A 87 16.75 -12.51 -25.80
C ASP A 87 15.58 -12.97 -24.92
N THR A 88 14.72 -13.83 -25.48
CA THR A 88 13.59 -14.44 -24.77
C THR A 88 14.12 -15.45 -23.75
N LEU A 89 14.30 -15.01 -22.49
CA LEU A 89 14.82 -15.86 -21.40
C LEU A 89 13.76 -16.78 -20.79
N PHE A 90 12.49 -16.37 -20.83
CA PHE A 90 11.38 -17.10 -20.23
C PHE A 90 10.36 -17.46 -21.32
N SER A 91 9.92 -18.72 -21.32
CA SER A 91 8.77 -19.13 -22.13
C SER A 91 7.47 -18.57 -21.53
N GLU A 92 6.42 -18.49 -22.34
CA GLU A 92 5.10 -18.05 -21.89
C GLU A 92 4.56 -18.95 -20.75
N ASP A 93 4.83 -20.26 -20.79
CA ASP A 93 4.46 -21.18 -19.70
C ASP A 93 5.21 -20.85 -18.40
N ALA A 94 6.50 -20.50 -18.49
CA ALA A 94 7.29 -20.12 -17.32
C ALA A 94 6.78 -18.80 -16.72
N ILE A 95 6.42 -17.83 -17.57
CA ILE A 95 5.81 -16.56 -17.14
C ILE A 95 4.46 -16.84 -16.44
N GLY A 96 3.63 -17.74 -16.99
CA GLY A 96 2.38 -18.17 -16.37
C GLY A 96 2.58 -18.79 -14.99
N LEU A 97 3.58 -19.64 -14.83
CA LEU A 97 3.95 -20.22 -13.53
C LEU A 97 4.43 -19.17 -12.54
N ILE A 98 5.25 -18.21 -12.97
CA ILE A 98 5.73 -17.10 -12.13
C ILE A 98 4.55 -16.24 -11.67
N HIS A 99 3.64 -15.89 -12.58
CA HIS A 99 2.43 -15.13 -12.27
C HIS A 99 1.59 -15.84 -11.20
N ASN A 100 1.29 -17.13 -11.41
CA ASN A 100 0.50 -17.93 -10.47
C ASN A 100 1.18 -18.06 -9.10
N ALA A 101 2.48 -18.33 -9.06
CA ALA A 101 3.24 -18.43 -7.81
C ALA A 101 3.25 -17.10 -7.04
N SER A 102 3.35 -15.97 -7.76
CA SER A 102 3.36 -14.62 -7.17
C SER A 102 1.99 -14.24 -6.62
N ALA A 103 0.90 -14.70 -7.25
CA ALA A 103 -0.47 -14.43 -6.82
C ALA A 103 -0.90 -15.21 -5.57
N VAL A 104 -0.21 -16.30 -5.23
CA VAL A 104 -0.54 -17.16 -4.07
C VAL A 104 -0.05 -16.59 -2.74
N THR A 105 0.87 -15.63 -2.76
CA THR A 105 1.24 -14.92 -1.52
C THR A 105 0.06 -14.02 -1.14
N PRO A 106 -0.62 -14.23 0.01
CA PRO A 106 -1.83 -13.50 0.38
C PRO A 106 -1.56 -12.02 0.20
N ALA A 107 -2.34 -11.42 -0.70
CA ALA A 107 -2.06 -10.12 -1.27
C ALA A 107 -1.49 -9.16 -0.23
N ARG A 108 -0.20 -8.80 -0.38
CA ARG A 108 0.33 -7.51 0.05
C ARG A 108 -0.36 -6.43 -0.81
N SER A 109 -1.68 -6.37 -0.76
CA SER A 109 -2.45 -5.24 -1.24
C SER A 109 -2.13 -4.11 -0.29
N THR A 110 -1.06 -3.40 -0.64
CA THR A 110 -0.65 -2.19 0.03
C THR A 110 -1.84 -1.27 0.04
N THR A 111 -2.40 -1.05 1.22
CA THR A 111 -3.52 -0.17 1.40
C THR A 111 -2.99 1.21 1.73
N TRP A 112 -3.30 2.18 0.88
CA TRP A 112 -2.97 3.57 1.07
C TRP A 112 -4.15 4.24 1.74
N HIS A 113 -3.87 4.92 2.84
CA HIS A 113 -4.82 5.83 3.47
C HIS A 113 -4.21 7.22 3.46
N CYS A 114 -4.78 8.12 2.66
CA CYS A 114 -4.39 9.52 2.66
C CYS A 114 -5.30 10.27 3.63
N MET A 115 -4.70 10.95 4.60
CA MET A 115 -5.38 11.85 5.54
C MET A 115 -5.06 13.29 5.16
N ARG A 116 -6.07 14.17 5.28
CA ARG A 116 -5.92 15.61 5.11
C ARG A 116 -5.63 16.29 6.43
#